data_AF-A0A3A9JMK0-F1
#
_entry.id   AF-A0A3A9JMK0-F1
#
_cell.length_a   1.000
_cell.length_b   1.000
_cell.length_c   1.000
_cell.angle_alpha   90.00
_cell.angle_beta   90.00
_cell.angle_gamma   90.00
#
_symmetry.space_group_name_H-M   'P 1'
#
loop_
_entity.id
_entity.type
_entity.pdbx_description
1 polymer ?
#
loop_
_entity_poly.entity_id
_entity_poly.type
_entity_poly.pdbx_seq_one_letter_code
_entity_poly.pdbx_strand_id
1 'polypeptide(L)'
;MLNKRFGSYAEALEFARERMKEFISWDSYEYHEREVYKSVGWSLVHDVALPMEDRLKGAELVLQAWYDRSGTPLDFDRYVSTSLRQKHIKQLFPEEVFDALVEKYCGRL
;
A
#
# COMPACT_ATOMS: atom_id res chain seq x y z
N MET A 1 -0.70 -16.49 2.10
CA MET A 1 -0.50 -15.07 2.40
C MET A 1 0.35 -14.98 3.65
N LEU A 2 1.39 -14.14 3.64
CA LEU A 2 2.27 -13.93 4.80
C LEU A 2 1.45 -13.26 5.92
N ASN A 3 0.94 -14.07 6.86
CA ASN A 3 0.28 -13.64 8.09
C ASN A 3 1.31 -13.10 9.09
N LYS A 4 2.19 -12.18 8.66
CA LYS A 4 3.12 -11.53 9.57
C LYS A 4 2.46 -10.26 10.09
N ARG A 5 2.20 -10.22 11.40
CA ARG A 5 1.79 -8.99 12.09
C ARG A 5 3.03 -8.15 12.38
N PHE A 6 2.90 -6.84 12.26
CA PHE A 6 3.95 -5.86 12.54
C PHE A 6 3.49 -4.98 13.69
N GLY A 7 4.41 -4.56 14.55
CA GLY A 7 4.14 -3.60 15.63
C GLY A 7 4.18 -2.15 15.18
N SER A 8 4.69 -1.85 13.99
CA SER A 8 4.72 -0.50 13.40
C SER A 8 4.95 -0.52 11.89
N TYR A 9 4.72 0.63 11.24
CA TYR A 9 5.14 0.85 9.85
C TYR A 9 6.65 0.69 9.64
N ALA A 10 7.46 1.16 10.59
CA ALA A 10 8.92 1.10 10.48
C ALA A 10 9.43 -0.35 10.45
N GLU A 11 8.90 -1.21 11.34
CA GLU A 11 9.22 -2.63 11.38
C GLU A 11 8.81 -3.33 10.07
N ALA A 12 7.63 -2.97 9.56
CA ALA A 12 7.09 -3.51 8.33
C ALA A 12 7.98 -3.16 7.11
N LEU A 13 8.46 -1.93 7.04
CA LEU A 13 9.42 -1.50 6.01
C LEU A 13 10.78 -2.17 6.13
N GLU A 14 11.30 -2.33 7.35
CA GLU A 14 12.56 -3.04 7.57
C GLU A 14 12.45 -4.49 7.09
N PHE A 15 11.35 -5.17 7.42
CA PHE A 15 11.07 -6.51 6.91
C PHE A 15 11.00 -6.54 5.38
N ALA A 16 10.33 -5.57 4.76
CA ALA A 16 10.29 -5.47 3.30
C ALA A 16 11.70 -5.34 2.70
N ARG A 17 12.56 -4.51 3.28
CA ARG A 17 13.95 -4.31 2.85
C ARG A 17 14.79 -5.57 2.96
N GLU A 18 14.68 -6.30 4.06
CA GLU A 18 15.40 -7.57 4.21
C GLU A 18 14.91 -8.61 3.20
N ARG A 19 13.60 -8.69 2.96
CA ARG A 19 13.01 -9.58 1.94
C ARG A 19 13.51 -9.28 0.53
N MET A 20 13.76 -8.01 0.22
CA MET A 20 14.22 -7.60 -1.11
C MET A 20 15.66 -8.02 -1.41
N LYS A 21 16.51 -8.18 -0.39
CA LYS A 21 17.90 -8.64 -0.57
C LYS A 21 18.02 -10.06 -1.11
N GLU A 22 16.94 -10.84 -1.07
CA GLU A 22 16.93 -12.22 -1.55
C GLU A 22 16.73 -12.34 -3.07
N PHE A 23 16.41 -11.26 -3.76
CA PHE A 23 16.18 -11.29 -5.21
C PHE A 23 17.49 -11.07 -5.99
N ILE A 24 17.77 -12.00 -6.92
CA ILE A 24 19.09 -12.18 -7.53
C ILE A 24 19.29 -11.30 -8.78
N SER A 25 18.23 -10.75 -9.38
CA SER A 25 18.32 -9.92 -10.60
C SER A 25 17.41 -8.69 -10.58
N TRP A 26 17.79 -7.64 -11.30
CA TRP A 26 17.04 -6.38 -11.41
C TRP A 26 15.62 -6.56 -11.98
N ASP A 27 15.46 -7.39 -13.01
CA ASP A 27 14.13 -7.68 -13.58
C ASP A 27 13.21 -8.41 -12.57
N SER A 28 13.79 -9.28 -11.73
CA SER A 28 13.05 -9.91 -10.65
C SER A 28 12.80 -8.94 -9.49
N TYR A 29 13.73 -8.02 -9.24
CA TYR A 29 13.71 -7.10 -8.13
C TYR A 29 12.51 -6.17 -8.19
N GLU A 30 12.26 -5.50 -9.31
CA GLU A 30 11.13 -4.55 -9.41
C GLU A 30 9.77 -5.23 -9.26
N TYR A 31 9.59 -6.40 -9.87
CA TYR A 31 8.36 -7.17 -9.73
C TYR A 31 8.15 -7.60 -8.28
N HIS A 32 9.19 -8.15 -7.65
CA HIS A 32 9.10 -8.66 -6.30
C HIS A 32 9.02 -7.55 -5.25
N GLU A 33 9.66 -6.41 -5.46
CA GLU A 33 9.55 -5.21 -4.62
C GLU A 33 8.09 -4.77 -4.52
N ARG A 34 7.39 -4.67 -5.66
CA ARG A 34 5.96 -4.32 -5.69
C ARG A 34 5.11 -5.34 -4.94
N GLU A 35 5.37 -6.64 -5.12
CA GLU A 35 4.61 -7.69 -4.43
C GLU A 35 4.90 -7.72 -2.91
N VAL A 36 6.14 -7.43 -2.50
CA VAL A 36 6.53 -7.33 -1.09
C VAL A 36 5.86 -6.11 -0.45
N TYR A 37 5.96 -4.92 -1.04
CA TYR A 37 5.31 -3.72 -0.50
C TYR A 37 3.80 -3.85 -0.45
N LYS A 38 3.18 -4.44 -1.47
CA LYS A 38 1.75 -4.74 -1.45
C LYS A 38 1.38 -5.70 -0.31
N SER A 39 2.15 -6.78 -0.10
CA SER A 39 1.89 -7.74 0.98
C SER A 39 2.05 -7.13 2.37
N VAL A 40 3.11 -6.34 2.56
CA VAL A 40 3.40 -5.66 3.83
C VAL A 40 2.36 -4.57 4.09
N GLY A 41 2.03 -3.77 3.08
CA GLY A 41 1.00 -2.74 3.13
C GLY A 41 -0.36 -3.31 3.52
N TRP A 42 -0.80 -4.41 2.90
CA TRP A 42 -2.05 -5.09 3.30
C TRP A 42 -2.04 -5.59 4.75
N SER A 43 -0.90 -6.08 5.23
CA SER A 43 -0.77 -6.54 6.61
C SER A 43 -0.96 -5.39 7.61
N LEU A 44 -0.47 -4.20 7.27
CA LEU A 44 -0.66 -2.99 8.08
C LEU A 44 -2.10 -2.48 8.02
N VAL A 45 -2.68 -2.39 6.82
CA VAL A 45 -4.04 -1.86 6.59
C VAL A 45 -5.09 -2.57 7.45
N HIS A 46 -4.99 -3.90 7.55
CA HIS A 46 -5.96 -4.74 8.26
C HIS A 46 -5.66 -4.96 9.74
N ASP A 47 -4.52 -4.52 10.26
CA ASP A 47 -4.24 -4.66 11.70
C ASP A 47 -4.85 -3.50 12.50
N VAL A 48 -6.04 -3.74 13.04
CA VAL A 48 -6.78 -2.76 13.85
C VAL A 48 -6.08 -2.38 15.16
N ALA A 49 -5.03 -3.12 15.56
CA ALA A 49 -4.23 -2.75 16.73
C ALA A 49 -3.22 -1.63 16.43
N LEU A 50 -2.94 -1.35 15.15
CA LEU A 50 -2.03 -0.28 14.75
C LEU A 50 -2.72 1.09 14.72
N PRO A 51 -1.98 2.17 15.00
CA PRO A 51 -2.50 3.52 14.87
C PRO A 51 -2.90 3.82 13.41
N MET A 52 -3.91 4.66 13.22
CA MET A 52 -4.41 5.04 11.89
C MET A 52 -3.29 5.54 10.96
N GLU A 53 -2.32 6.28 11.49
CA GLU A 53 -1.16 6.77 10.74
C GLU A 53 -0.38 5.64 10.05
N ASP A 54 -0.08 4.55 10.77
CA ASP A 54 0.68 3.43 10.22
C ASP A 54 -0.15 2.60 9.25
N ARG A 55 -1.45 2.48 9.51
CA ARG A 55 -2.40 1.83 8.60
C ARG A 55 -2.51 2.60 7.28
N LEU A 56 -2.52 3.94 7.33
CA LEU A 56 -2.53 4.80 6.15
C LEU A 56 -1.24 4.70 5.35
N LYS A 57 -0.07 4.73 6.00
CA LYS A 57 1.21 4.49 5.31
C LYS A 57 1.23 3.10 4.67
N GLY A 58 0.63 2.10 5.32
CA GLY A 58 0.42 0.77 4.74
C GLY A 58 -0.45 0.79 3.48
N ALA A 59 -1.56 1.53 3.49
CA ALA A 59 -2.41 1.68 2.32
C ALA A 59 -1.69 2.40 1.18
N GLU A 60 -0.87 3.41 1.49
CA GLU A 60 -0.06 4.12 0.51
C GLU A 60 0.98 3.21 -0.15
N LEU A 61 1.59 2.28 0.59
CA LEU A 61 2.46 1.27 -0.02
C LEU A 61 1.71 0.39 -1.02
N VAL A 62 0.47 -0.01 -0.71
CA VAL A 62 -0.37 -0.79 -1.65
C VAL A 62 -0.66 0.03 -2.90
N LEU A 63 -1.07 1.29 -2.73
CA LEU A 63 -1.40 2.19 -3.83
C LEU A 63 -0.18 2.49 -4.70
N GLN A 64 1.00 2.70 -4.10
CA GLN A 64 2.26 2.88 -4.80
C GLN A 64 2.61 1.63 -5.63
N ALA A 65 2.52 0.44 -5.05
CA ALA A 65 2.79 -0.81 -5.77
C ALA A 65 1.84 -1.01 -6.97
N TRP A 66 0.58 -0.58 -6.86
CA TRP A 66 -0.36 -0.57 -7.98
C TRP A 66 -0.03 0.48 -9.03
N TYR A 67 0.33 1.69 -8.60
CA TYR A 67 0.75 2.78 -9.48
C TYR A 67 1.96 2.36 -10.32
N ASP A 68 3.02 1.84 -9.69
CA ASP A 68 4.24 1.41 -10.37
C ASP A 68 3.96 0.30 -11.41
N ARG A 69 2.95 -0.55 -11.13
CA ARG A 69 2.49 -1.60 -12.06
C ARG A 69 1.60 -1.08 -13.17
N SER A 70 0.87 0.01 -12.96
CA SER A 70 -0.15 0.47 -13.91
C SER A 70 0.41 0.95 -15.24
N GLY A 71 1.66 1.42 -15.26
CA GLY A 71 2.26 2.07 -16.44
C GLY A 71 1.52 3.34 -16.87
N THR A 72 0.70 3.91 -15.98
CA THR A 72 -0.09 5.10 -16.27
C THR A 72 0.80 6.34 -16.40
N PRO A 73 0.48 7.29 -17.29
CA PRO A 73 1.20 8.56 -17.40
C PRO A 73 0.72 9.61 -16.38
N LEU A 74 -0.30 9.30 -15.57
CA LEU A 74 -0.78 10.19 -14.51
C LEU A 74 0.28 10.33 -13.41
N ASP A 75 0.32 11.45 -12.72
CA ASP A 75 1.03 11.54 -11.44
C ASP A 75 0.33 10.68 -10.37
N PHE A 76 1.06 10.37 -9.30
CA PHE A 76 0.60 9.46 -8.25
C PHE A 76 -0.71 9.93 -7.61
N ASP A 77 -0.82 11.20 -7.20
CA ASP A 77 -2.00 11.74 -6.53
C ASP A 77 -3.23 11.67 -7.44
N ARG A 78 -3.04 11.99 -8.73
CA ARG A 78 -4.10 11.88 -9.74
C ARG A 78 -4.51 10.43 -10.01
N TYR A 79 -3.56 9.50 -10.01
CA TYR A 79 -3.85 8.07 -10.11
C TYR A 79 -4.66 7.57 -8.92
N VAL A 80 -4.25 7.91 -7.69
CA VAL A 80 -4.93 7.50 -6.47
C VAL A 80 -6.34 8.08 -6.41
N SER A 81 -6.50 9.39 -6.62
CA SER A 81 -7.82 10.03 -6.62
C SER A 81 -8.77 9.47 -7.68
N THR A 82 -8.25 9.08 -8.85
CA THR A 82 -9.05 8.39 -9.88
C THR A 82 -9.43 6.97 -9.47
N SER A 83 -8.51 6.25 -8.82
CA SER A 83 -8.72 4.88 -8.35
C SER A 83 -9.74 4.82 -7.22
N LEU A 84 -9.66 5.70 -6.23
CA LEU A 84 -10.58 5.75 -5.09
C LEU A 84 -12.03 6.04 -5.49
N ARG A 85 -12.28 6.64 -6.66
CA ARG A 85 -13.63 6.86 -7.22
C ARG A 85 -14.27 5.58 -7.77
N GLN A 86 -13.49 4.49 -7.92
CA GLN A 86 -13.98 3.24 -8.45
C GLN A 86 -14.60 2.39 -7.34
N LYS A 87 -15.85 1.95 -7.54
CA LYS A 87 -16.64 1.25 -6.51
C LYS A 87 -15.95 0.02 -5.91
N HIS A 88 -15.18 -0.71 -6.71
CA HIS A 88 -14.50 -1.92 -6.24
C HIS A 88 -13.33 -1.60 -5.30
N ILE A 89 -12.67 -0.45 -5.45
CA ILE A 89 -11.55 -0.05 -4.57
C ILE A 89 -12.04 0.19 -3.14
N LYS A 90 -13.25 0.77 -2.98
CA LYS A 90 -13.89 0.93 -1.66
C LYS A 90 -14.00 -0.40 -0.90
N GLN A 91 -14.18 -1.51 -1.60
CA GLN A 91 -14.35 -2.83 -0.97
C GLN A 91 -13.02 -3.50 -0.59
N LEU A 92 -11.88 -2.97 -1.05
CA LEU A 92 -10.56 -3.55 -0.78
C LEU A 92 -9.97 -3.05 0.53
N PHE A 93 -10.29 -1.83 0.94
CA PHE A 93 -9.77 -1.23 2.17
C PHE A 93 -10.83 -1.26 3.28
N PRO A 94 -10.43 -1.38 4.57
CA PRO A 94 -11.30 -1.06 5.70
C PRO A 94 -11.90 0.34 5.54
N GLU A 95 -13.16 0.52 5.93
CA GLU A 95 -13.93 1.74 5.71
C GLU A 95 -13.21 2.98 6.25
N GLU A 96 -12.70 2.90 7.48
CA GLU A 96 -12.00 4.00 8.14
C GLU A 96 -10.69 4.39 7.45
N VAL A 97 -10.00 3.42 6.83
CA VAL A 97 -8.78 3.67 6.06
C VAL A 97 -9.14 4.27 4.71
N PHE A 98 -10.19 3.75 4.07
CA PHE A 98 -10.69 4.27 2.81
C PHE A 98 -11.13 5.73 2.92
N ASP A 99 -11.90 6.07 3.94
CA ASP A 99 -12.39 7.44 4.16
C ASP A 99 -11.24 8.42 4.38
N ALA A 100 -10.22 8.03 5.14
CA ALA A 100 -9.01 8.83 5.34
C ALA A 100 -8.17 8.97 4.06
N LEU A 101 -8.11 7.94 3.19
CA LEU A 101 -7.49 8.05 1.87
C LEU A 101 -8.27 9.02 0.97
N VAL A 102 -9.60 8.98 1.00
CA VAL A 102 -10.45 9.92 0.25
C VAL A 102 -10.21 11.35 0.73
N GLU A 103 -10.21 11.60 2.04
CA GLU A 103 -9.92 12.93 2.59
C GLU A 103 -8.54 13.44 2.12
N LYS A 104 -7.53 12.57 2.13
CA LYS A 104 -6.16 12.91 1.73
C LYS A 104 -6.03 13.23 0.23
N TYR A 105 -6.59 12.41 -0.65
CA TYR A 105 -6.32 12.46 -2.09
C TYR A 105 -7.43 13.09 -2.94
N CYS A 106 -8.67 13.09 -2.47
CA CYS A 106 -9.81 13.65 -3.19
C CYS A 106 -10.28 15.00 -2.63
N GLY A 107 -9.74 15.41 -1.48
CA GLY A 107 -10.24 16.55 -0.70
C GLY A 107 -11.48 16.17 0.12
N ARG A 108 -11.90 17.06 1.02
CA ARG A 108 -13.17 16.89 1.75
C ARG A 108 -14.33 16.85 0.77
N LEU A 109 -15.08 15.73 0.76
CA LEU A 109 -16.40 15.65 0.15
C LEU A 109 -17.42 16.46 0.95
#